data_AF-A0A6J0INA1-F1
#
_entry.id   AF-A0A6J0INA1-F1
#
_cell.length_a   1.000
_cell.length_b   1.000
_cell.length_c   1.000
_cell.angle_alpha   90.00
_cell.angle_beta   90.00
_cell.angle_gamma   90.00
#
_symmetry.space_group_name_H-M   'P 1'
#
loop_
_entity.id
_entity.type
_entity.pdbx_description
1 polymer ?
#
loop_
_entity_poly.entity_id
_entity_poly.type
_entity_poly.pdbx_seq_one_letter_code
_entity_poly.pdbx_strand_id
1 'polypeptide(L)'
;MWLQQRLKGLPGLLSSSWARRLLLLVVVLLVAYWYLLAGRARGAGRGAEPSGAAALCLQAAAGAWRAQTQRGDALPLPEDAAGGEGTAGPALAGNGWVLLDVTAGRLWVRPAGAPAGPALATEYPALVRLRALGGRGEARAALAALRDGAVRAVRCVHTGPGAGPGDCVTVREDVVAHRGRPHLYLQRLRIANPTDRVVAFEASSPPAPGGRFSSSLEKAGERQFVLSSGRLALPGGNKAVLVVVAAQKLVSRLQVAPKSHFDETVLSVVHTSEPTEPARLEETFGRLREAARKEMLEVMQMGVEDLFQEHQQTWSDLFISGIEMRKITDAHTPSSETVNMTLYYVLSTMPAPLLDPLISAEDRERMEGSLNYADHCFSGHATMHAQNLWPARLTSVPQILQLSDLWKLTLQKRGCKGLVAAGVHGLMQGMVLSFGGLQFTENHLQFQADPDVLHNSYSLRGIHYNKDLINLAVLLDAEGKPFLHVSVKLQEKPVRLYACEAGCMNEPVELTSEARGHTFPVMVTQPITPLLYISTDLVHLQDLRHTLHLKAILAHEEHMAKQYPGLPFLFWFSVASLITLFHLFLFKLIYNEYCGPGAKPLFRSKVTVPDSAH
;
A
#
# COMPACT_ATOMS: atom_id res chain seq x y z
N MET A 1 47.68 -10.03 22.38
CA MET A 1 49.00 -10.62 22.73
C MET A 1 48.94 -11.91 23.56
N TRP A 2 47.77 -12.40 24.00
CA TRP A 2 47.67 -13.62 24.82
C TRP A 2 47.62 -14.94 24.00
N LEU A 3 47.24 -14.88 22.72
CA LEU A 3 47.16 -16.08 21.85
C LEU A 3 48.51 -16.50 21.21
N GLN A 4 49.47 -15.59 21.11
CA GLN A 4 50.74 -15.87 20.41
C GLN A 4 51.74 -16.71 21.22
N GLN A 5 51.50 -16.92 22.51
CA GLN A 5 52.39 -17.72 23.37
C GLN A 5 52.00 -19.20 23.49
N ARG A 6 50.79 -19.61 23.09
CA ARG A 6 50.36 -21.03 23.17
C ARG A 6 50.60 -21.86 21.92
N LEU A 7 51.02 -21.25 20.80
CA LEU A 7 51.26 -21.96 19.54
C LEU A 7 52.72 -22.37 19.30
N LYS A 8 53.64 -22.08 20.24
CA LYS A 8 55.06 -22.49 20.15
C LYS A 8 55.36 -23.89 20.73
N GLY A 9 54.35 -24.67 21.08
CA GLY A 9 54.51 -25.93 21.83
C GLY A 9 54.22 -27.25 21.09
N LEU A 10 54.04 -27.26 19.77
CA LEU A 10 53.76 -28.50 19.03
C LEU A 10 54.68 -28.65 17.82
N PRO A 11 55.86 -29.29 17.97
CA PRO A 11 56.64 -29.71 16.83
C PRO A 11 56.02 -30.97 16.23
N GLY A 12 55.68 -30.95 14.93
CA GLY A 12 55.71 -32.18 14.12
C GLY A 12 54.41 -32.73 13.51
N LEU A 13 53.25 -32.06 13.57
CA LEU A 13 52.01 -32.62 12.98
C LEU A 13 51.70 -32.24 11.51
N LEU A 14 52.53 -31.40 10.87
CA LEU A 14 52.33 -30.99 9.46
C LEU A 14 53.48 -31.42 8.51
N SER A 15 54.26 -32.43 8.91
CA SER A 15 55.36 -32.99 8.10
C SER A 15 54.95 -34.22 7.27
N SER A 16 53.79 -34.81 7.53
CA SER A 16 53.35 -36.00 6.79
C SER A 16 52.44 -35.62 5.62
N SER A 17 52.79 -36.09 4.41
CA SER A 17 51.98 -35.97 3.19
C SER A 17 50.54 -36.50 3.38
N TRP A 18 50.34 -37.39 4.36
CA TRP A 18 49.05 -37.92 4.76
C TRP A 18 48.13 -36.86 5.39
N ALA A 19 48.66 -36.02 6.28
CA ALA A 19 47.87 -34.96 6.93
C ALA A 19 47.39 -33.91 5.91
N ARG A 20 48.21 -33.58 4.91
CA ARG A 20 47.82 -32.66 3.83
C ARG A 20 46.74 -33.26 2.92
N ARG A 21 46.82 -34.56 2.63
CA ARG A 21 45.79 -35.28 1.85
C ARG A 21 44.47 -35.37 2.61
N LEU A 22 44.53 -35.63 3.92
CA LEU A 22 43.33 -35.67 4.77
C LEU A 22 42.65 -34.30 4.84
N LEU A 23 43.44 -33.23 4.99
CA LEU A 23 42.94 -31.86 5.07
C LEU A 23 42.35 -31.39 3.73
N LEU A 24 42.97 -31.76 2.61
CA LEU A 24 42.40 -31.57 1.27
C LEU A 24 41.08 -32.32 1.09
N LEU A 25 41.00 -33.58 1.55
CA LEU A 25 39.80 -34.39 1.44
C LEU A 25 38.66 -33.85 2.32
N VAL A 26 38.98 -33.34 3.51
CA VAL A 26 38.03 -32.62 4.38
C VAL A 26 37.56 -31.32 3.75
N VAL A 27 38.46 -30.53 3.14
CA VAL A 27 38.08 -29.30 2.43
C VAL A 27 37.20 -29.61 1.22
N VAL A 28 37.52 -30.64 0.44
CA VAL A 28 36.69 -31.08 -0.70
C VAL A 28 35.33 -31.58 -0.21
N LEU A 29 35.26 -32.33 0.90
CA LEU A 29 34.00 -32.75 1.50
C LEU A 29 33.19 -31.57 2.03
N LEU A 30 33.83 -30.55 2.62
CA LEU A 30 33.16 -29.33 3.08
C LEU A 30 32.63 -28.49 1.90
N VAL A 31 33.38 -28.40 0.80
CA VAL A 31 32.93 -27.73 -0.43
C VAL A 31 31.79 -28.52 -1.06
N ALA A 32 31.89 -29.85 -1.16
CA ALA A 32 30.81 -30.70 -1.67
C ALA A 32 29.56 -30.61 -0.78
N TYR A 33 29.72 -30.63 0.55
CA TYR A 33 28.65 -30.41 1.51
C TYR A 33 28.02 -29.03 1.32
N TRP A 34 28.82 -27.97 1.13
CA TRP A 34 28.34 -26.62 0.86
C TRP A 34 27.56 -26.54 -0.46
N TYR A 35 28.01 -27.21 -1.51
CA TYR A 35 27.31 -27.23 -2.81
C TYR A 35 26.05 -28.10 -2.77
N LEU A 36 26.03 -29.20 -2.03
CA LEU A 36 24.86 -30.07 -1.86
C LEU A 36 23.81 -29.43 -0.92
N LEU A 37 24.24 -28.75 0.15
CA LEU A 37 23.34 -27.93 0.98
C LEU A 37 22.89 -26.68 0.24
N ALA A 38 23.74 -26.01 -0.53
CA ALA A 38 23.33 -24.86 -1.35
C ALA A 38 22.40 -25.30 -2.50
N GLY A 39 22.55 -26.51 -3.02
CA GLY A 39 21.63 -27.12 -3.98
C GLY A 39 20.26 -27.44 -3.36
N ARG A 40 20.23 -27.96 -2.13
CA ARG A 40 18.99 -28.18 -1.37
C ARG A 40 18.35 -26.89 -0.84
N ALA A 41 19.15 -25.90 -0.46
CA ALA A 41 18.69 -24.58 -0.01
C ALA A 41 18.20 -23.72 -1.19
N ARG A 42 18.80 -23.84 -2.39
CA ARG A 42 18.27 -23.22 -3.63
C ARG A 42 17.07 -23.96 -4.21
N GLY A 43 16.89 -25.24 -3.89
CA GLY A 43 15.68 -26.00 -4.22
C GLY A 43 14.51 -25.79 -3.26
N ALA A 44 14.77 -25.38 -2.01
CA ALA A 44 13.75 -25.13 -0.99
C ALA A 44 13.05 -23.76 -1.08
N GLY A 45 13.50 -22.90 -2.02
CA GLY A 45 12.93 -21.56 -2.26
C GLY A 45 12.04 -21.44 -3.50
N ARG A 46 11.80 -22.53 -4.25
CA ARG A 46 10.71 -22.56 -5.23
C ARG A 46 9.46 -23.01 -4.48
N GLY A 47 8.51 -22.09 -4.31
CA GLY A 47 7.23 -22.35 -3.67
C GLY A 47 6.66 -23.69 -4.15
N ALA A 48 6.29 -24.55 -3.20
CA ALA A 48 5.66 -25.82 -3.51
C ALA A 48 4.51 -25.58 -4.48
N GLU A 49 4.49 -26.31 -5.59
CA GLU A 49 3.34 -26.24 -6.51
C GLU A 49 2.06 -26.55 -5.70
N PRO A 50 0.96 -25.82 -5.98
CA PRO A 50 -0.31 -26.06 -5.31
C PRO A 50 -0.71 -27.54 -5.46
N SER A 51 -0.57 -28.31 -4.38
CA SER A 51 -0.86 -29.74 -4.38
C SER A 51 -2.32 -29.95 -3.97
N GLY A 52 -3.11 -30.51 -4.88
CA GLY A 52 -4.52 -30.87 -4.65
C GLY A 52 -5.52 -30.17 -5.57
N ALA A 53 -6.65 -30.83 -5.82
CA ALA A 53 -7.69 -30.37 -6.75
C ALA A 53 -8.24 -28.96 -6.40
N ALA A 54 -8.45 -28.68 -5.10
CA ALA A 54 -8.91 -27.37 -4.64
C ALA A 54 -7.90 -26.25 -4.92
N ALA A 55 -6.60 -26.52 -4.77
CA ALA A 55 -5.54 -25.54 -5.00
C ALA A 55 -5.35 -25.24 -6.50
N LEU A 56 -5.46 -26.26 -7.36
CA LEU A 56 -5.48 -26.08 -8.83
C LEU A 56 -6.71 -25.29 -9.30
N CYS A 57 -7.89 -25.59 -8.75
CA CYS A 57 -9.10 -24.79 -8.98
C CYS A 57 -8.90 -23.34 -8.57
N LEU A 58 -8.31 -23.10 -7.39
CA LEU A 58 -8.07 -21.76 -6.88
C LEU A 58 -7.12 -20.98 -7.80
N GLN A 59 -6.05 -21.62 -8.26
CA GLN A 59 -5.09 -21.02 -9.17
C GLN A 59 -5.73 -20.60 -10.50
N ALA A 60 -6.67 -21.40 -11.03
CA ALA A 60 -7.44 -21.06 -12.21
C ALA A 60 -8.43 -19.91 -11.93
N ALA A 61 -9.15 -19.97 -10.81
CA ALA A 61 -10.16 -18.99 -10.44
C ALA A 61 -9.58 -17.60 -10.12
N ALA A 62 -8.39 -17.55 -9.52
CA ALA A 62 -7.64 -16.34 -9.21
C ALA A 62 -6.69 -15.89 -10.34
N GLY A 63 -6.67 -16.58 -11.49
CA GLY A 63 -5.76 -16.27 -12.59
C GLY A 63 -5.87 -14.84 -13.10
N ALA A 64 -7.09 -14.29 -13.13
CA ALA A 64 -7.37 -12.91 -13.54
C ALA A 64 -6.81 -11.85 -12.58
N TRP A 65 -6.56 -12.21 -11.32
CA TRP A 65 -6.07 -11.28 -10.30
C TRP A 65 -4.60 -10.92 -10.48
N ARG A 66 -3.80 -11.81 -11.09
CA ARG A 66 -2.36 -11.57 -11.31
C ARG A 66 -2.10 -10.29 -12.10
N ALA A 67 -2.87 -10.06 -13.16
CA ALA A 67 -2.73 -8.86 -13.98
C ALA A 67 -3.10 -7.58 -13.19
N GLN A 68 -4.09 -7.64 -12.29
CA GLN A 68 -4.47 -6.51 -11.44
C GLN A 68 -3.39 -6.21 -10.39
N THR A 69 -2.85 -7.26 -9.75
CA THR A 69 -1.74 -7.10 -8.79
C THR A 69 -0.47 -6.57 -9.45
N GLN A 70 -0.12 -7.03 -10.64
CA GLN A 70 1.04 -6.53 -11.38
C GLN A 70 0.92 -5.05 -11.78
N ARG A 71 -0.31 -4.57 -11.99
CA ARG A 71 -0.57 -3.13 -12.24
C ARG A 71 -0.66 -2.30 -10.96
N GLY A 72 -0.65 -2.94 -9.78
CA GLY A 72 -0.86 -2.25 -8.50
C GLY A 72 -2.31 -1.88 -8.21
N ASP A 73 -3.27 -2.39 -9.00
CA ASP A 73 -4.71 -2.14 -8.82
C ASP A 73 -5.33 -3.00 -7.71
N ALA A 74 -4.63 -4.06 -7.31
CA ALA A 74 -5.09 -5.01 -6.29
C ALA A 74 -3.95 -5.50 -5.39
N LEU A 75 -4.24 -5.64 -4.10
CA LEU A 75 -3.32 -6.16 -3.10
C LEU A 75 -3.77 -7.57 -2.64
N PRO A 76 -2.97 -8.63 -2.84
CA PRO A 76 -3.26 -9.94 -2.26
C PRO A 76 -3.29 -9.86 -0.74
N LEU A 77 -4.25 -10.54 -0.12
CA LEU A 77 -4.41 -10.59 1.35
C LEU A 77 -3.94 -11.96 1.88
N PRO A 78 -3.42 -12.04 3.12
CA PRO A 78 -2.92 -13.29 3.67
C PRO A 78 -4.04 -14.32 3.83
N GLU A 79 -3.78 -15.59 3.50
CA GLU A 79 -4.77 -16.67 3.61
C GLU A 79 -5.08 -17.07 5.06
N ASP A 80 -4.16 -16.82 5.99
CA ASP A 80 -4.34 -16.99 7.45
C ASP A 80 -3.24 -16.23 8.21
N ALA A 81 -3.57 -15.68 9.38
CA ALA A 81 -2.66 -14.93 10.26
C ALA A 81 -1.48 -15.76 10.85
N ALA A 82 -1.22 -16.95 10.33
CA ALA A 82 -0.15 -17.85 10.75
C ALA A 82 1.01 -17.83 9.74
N GLY A 83 1.94 -16.88 9.96
CA GLY A 83 3.37 -17.12 9.71
C GLY A 83 3.94 -16.91 8.30
N GLY A 84 3.19 -16.33 7.35
CA GLY A 84 3.78 -15.88 6.08
C GLY A 84 4.50 -14.53 6.23
N GLU A 85 5.70 -14.37 5.66
CA GLU A 85 6.42 -13.09 5.51
C GLU A 85 5.73 -12.10 4.55
N GLY A 86 4.39 -12.06 4.53
CA GLY A 86 3.61 -11.15 3.70
C GLY A 86 3.44 -9.78 4.35
N THR A 87 3.58 -8.74 3.53
CA THR A 87 3.30 -7.32 3.81
C THR A 87 1.81 -6.99 3.95
N ALA A 88 0.93 -7.96 3.70
CA ALA A 88 -0.49 -7.68 3.50
C ALA A 88 -1.27 -7.50 4.81
N GLY A 89 -2.08 -6.45 4.86
CA GLY A 89 -2.91 -6.09 6.01
C GLY A 89 -4.28 -6.76 6.06
N PRO A 90 -5.17 -6.35 6.98
CA PRO A 90 -6.48 -6.96 7.13
C PRO A 90 -7.38 -6.71 5.91
N ALA A 91 -8.27 -7.65 5.63
CA ALA A 91 -9.29 -7.55 4.60
C ALA A 91 -10.37 -6.53 5.02
N LEU A 92 -10.19 -5.26 4.65
CA LEU A 92 -11.03 -4.15 5.08
C LEU A 92 -11.72 -3.50 3.89
N ALA A 93 -13.04 -3.32 3.96
CA ALA A 93 -13.82 -2.48 3.06
C ALA A 93 -14.49 -1.34 3.86
N GLY A 94 -14.50 -0.12 3.33
CA GLY A 94 -14.96 1.04 4.10
C GLY A 94 -15.35 2.27 3.29
N ASN A 95 -16.27 3.07 3.84
CA ASN A 95 -16.71 4.36 3.28
C ASN A 95 -16.58 5.53 4.26
N GLY A 96 -15.91 5.31 5.40
CA GLY A 96 -15.77 6.28 6.49
C GLY A 96 -16.92 6.36 7.49
N TRP A 97 -18.08 5.77 7.20
CA TRP A 97 -19.18 5.65 8.18
C TRP A 97 -19.30 4.22 8.68
N VAL A 98 -19.14 3.27 7.77
CA VAL A 98 -19.13 1.83 7.98
C VAL A 98 -17.77 1.28 7.56
N LEU A 99 -17.21 0.40 8.38
CA LEU A 99 -16.06 -0.43 8.03
C LEU A 99 -16.38 -1.90 8.27
N LEU A 100 -15.96 -2.75 7.33
CA LEU A 100 -16.17 -4.18 7.34
C LEU A 100 -14.81 -4.87 7.42
N ASP A 101 -14.53 -5.48 8.58
CA ASP A 101 -13.45 -6.45 8.70
C ASP A 101 -13.96 -7.78 8.13
N VAL A 102 -13.61 -8.06 6.88
CA VAL A 102 -14.13 -9.20 6.12
C VAL A 102 -13.64 -10.52 6.71
N THR A 103 -12.39 -10.57 7.16
CA THR A 103 -11.81 -11.76 7.80
C THR A 103 -12.52 -12.06 9.12
N ALA A 104 -12.71 -11.05 9.97
CA ALA A 104 -13.39 -11.22 11.24
C ALA A 104 -14.93 -11.27 11.11
N GLY A 105 -15.49 -10.86 9.96
CA GLY A 105 -16.94 -10.66 9.78
C GLY A 105 -17.51 -9.57 10.70
N ARG A 106 -16.70 -8.58 11.08
CA ARG A 106 -17.03 -7.59 12.11
C ARG A 106 -17.35 -6.24 11.50
N LEU A 107 -18.49 -5.66 11.92
CA LEU A 107 -18.89 -4.31 11.59
C LEU A 107 -18.28 -3.30 12.57
N TRP A 108 -17.71 -2.22 12.04
CA TRP A 108 -17.37 -1.02 12.79
C TRP A 108 -18.17 0.15 12.26
N VAL A 109 -18.57 1.05 13.16
CA VAL A 109 -19.42 2.19 12.82
C VAL A 109 -18.89 3.48 13.42
N ARG A 110 -19.04 4.58 12.68
CA ARG A 110 -18.83 5.92 13.22
C ARG A 110 -20.16 6.46 13.77
N PRO A 111 -20.18 7.09 14.96
CA PRO A 111 -21.38 7.74 15.46
C PRO A 111 -21.82 8.89 14.54
N ALA A 112 -23.13 9.03 14.33
CA ALA A 112 -23.67 10.20 13.65
C ALA A 112 -23.29 11.48 14.40
N GLY A 113 -23.22 12.61 13.70
CA GLY A 113 -22.85 13.92 14.27
C GLY A 113 -21.39 14.06 14.74
N ALA A 114 -20.60 12.98 14.72
CA ALA A 114 -19.19 12.98 15.07
C ALA A 114 -18.32 12.44 13.91
N PRO A 115 -18.31 13.08 12.72
CA PRO A 115 -17.54 12.62 11.56
C PRO A 115 -16.01 12.58 11.83
N ALA A 116 -15.52 13.38 12.78
CA ALA A 116 -14.13 13.36 13.23
C ALA A 116 -13.85 12.35 14.35
N GLY A 117 -14.88 11.70 14.91
CA GLY A 117 -14.78 10.77 16.02
C GLY A 117 -14.28 9.37 15.64
N PRO A 118 -13.87 8.56 16.64
CA PRO A 118 -13.37 7.21 16.40
C PRO A 118 -14.47 6.28 15.89
N ALA A 119 -14.11 5.36 15.00
CA ALA A 119 -15.00 4.25 14.65
C ALA A 119 -15.02 3.23 15.79
N LEU A 120 -16.20 2.67 16.07
CA LEU A 120 -16.45 1.77 17.19
C LEU A 120 -16.77 0.37 16.66
N ALA A 121 -16.11 -0.64 17.21
CA ALA A 121 -16.42 -2.03 16.91
C ALA A 121 -17.80 -2.41 17.42
N THR A 122 -18.54 -3.18 16.63
CA THR A 122 -19.81 -3.77 17.03
C THR A 122 -19.68 -5.29 17.20
N GLU A 123 -20.61 -5.88 17.94
CA GLU A 123 -20.77 -7.34 18.03
C GLU A 123 -21.71 -7.89 16.93
N TYR A 124 -22.15 -7.03 16.00
CA TYR A 124 -23.01 -7.45 14.91
C TYR A 124 -22.19 -8.23 13.86
N PRO A 125 -22.57 -9.49 13.52
CA PRO A 125 -21.92 -10.22 12.45
C PRO A 125 -22.35 -9.58 11.11
N ALA A 126 -21.44 -8.91 10.42
CA ALA A 126 -21.81 -8.08 9.27
C ALA A 126 -22.06 -8.87 7.99
N LEU A 127 -21.43 -10.03 7.86
CA LEU A 127 -21.36 -10.77 6.60
C LEU A 127 -22.04 -12.12 6.73
N VAL A 128 -22.76 -12.52 5.69
CA VAL A 128 -23.21 -13.89 5.52
C VAL A 128 -21.98 -14.77 5.31
N ARG A 129 -21.90 -15.84 6.10
CA ARG A 129 -20.89 -16.89 5.90
C ARG A 129 -21.56 -18.13 5.36
N LEU A 130 -20.96 -18.66 4.31
CA LEU A 130 -21.45 -19.82 3.59
C LEU A 130 -20.53 -21.00 3.89
N ARG A 131 -21.07 -22.08 4.45
CA ARG A 131 -20.34 -23.32 4.75
C ARG A 131 -20.78 -24.43 3.82
N ALA A 132 -19.85 -25.01 3.06
CA ALA A 132 -20.17 -26.14 2.19
C ALA A 132 -20.46 -27.41 3.02
N LEU A 133 -21.53 -28.12 2.69
CA LEU A 133 -21.89 -29.39 3.31
C LEU A 133 -21.24 -30.53 2.53
N GLY A 134 -20.34 -31.28 3.18
CA GLY A 134 -19.68 -32.46 2.59
C GLY A 134 -18.43 -32.17 1.74
N GLY A 135 -17.82 -30.98 1.88
CA GLY A 135 -16.54 -30.67 1.24
C GLY A 135 -15.40 -31.53 1.78
N ARG A 136 -14.53 -32.03 0.88
CA ARG A 136 -13.37 -32.87 1.20
C ARG A 136 -12.07 -32.09 1.33
N GLY A 137 -12.03 -30.88 0.79
CA GLY A 137 -10.90 -29.95 0.86
C GLY A 137 -11.31 -28.57 0.36
N GLU A 138 -10.69 -27.53 0.89
CA GLU A 138 -10.97 -26.14 0.55
C GLU A 138 -9.64 -25.39 0.37
N ALA A 139 -9.60 -24.54 -0.64
CA ALA A 139 -8.52 -23.57 -0.86
C ALA A 139 -9.17 -22.20 -1.09
N ARG A 140 -8.61 -21.13 -0.55
CA ARG A 140 -9.18 -19.78 -0.59
C ARG A 140 -8.11 -18.75 -0.87
N ALA A 141 -8.45 -17.69 -1.57
CA ALA A 141 -7.61 -16.51 -1.73
C ALA A 141 -8.47 -15.26 -1.59
N ALA A 142 -7.87 -14.17 -1.11
CA ALA A 142 -8.52 -12.88 -1.02
C ALA A 142 -7.60 -11.78 -1.54
N LEU A 143 -8.20 -10.70 -2.03
CA LEU A 143 -7.50 -9.46 -2.37
C LEU A 143 -8.33 -8.24 -2.01
N ALA A 144 -7.66 -7.12 -1.79
CA ALA A 144 -8.25 -5.79 -1.81
C ALA A 144 -8.11 -5.22 -3.22
N ALA A 145 -9.22 -5.00 -3.92
CA ALA A 145 -9.26 -4.34 -5.22
C ALA A 145 -9.30 -2.82 -4.96
N LEU A 146 -8.14 -2.19 -4.98
CA LEU A 146 -7.93 -0.84 -4.45
C LEU A 146 -8.73 0.21 -5.23
N ARG A 147 -8.68 0.13 -6.57
CA ARG A 147 -9.45 1.00 -7.48
C ARG A 147 -10.96 0.79 -7.42
N ASP A 148 -11.38 -0.41 -7.03
CA ASP A 148 -12.80 -0.79 -6.99
C ASP A 148 -13.39 -0.57 -5.60
N GLY A 149 -12.59 -0.23 -4.58
CA GLY A 149 -13.07 -0.05 -3.21
C GLY A 149 -13.57 -1.32 -2.54
N ALA A 150 -13.14 -2.49 -3.02
CA ALA A 150 -13.76 -3.77 -2.71
C ALA A 150 -12.78 -4.79 -2.14
N VAL A 151 -13.28 -5.67 -1.28
CA VAL A 151 -12.57 -6.90 -0.91
C VAL A 151 -13.19 -8.04 -1.71
N ARG A 152 -12.36 -8.76 -2.46
CA ARG A 152 -12.77 -9.93 -3.25
C ARG A 152 -12.17 -11.18 -2.65
N ALA A 153 -13.01 -12.18 -2.38
CA ALA A 153 -12.58 -13.49 -1.94
C ALA A 153 -13.05 -14.54 -2.93
N VAL A 154 -12.22 -15.55 -3.16
CA VAL A 154 -12.56 -16.72 -3.95
C VAL A 154 -12.13 -17.95 -3.18
N ARG A 155 -12.98 -18.97 -3.18
CA ARG A 155 -12.68 -20.26 -2.58
C ARG A 155 -13.16 -21.39 -3.46
N CYS A 156 -12.35 -22.42 -3.53
CA CYS A 156 -12.62 -23.64 -4.26
C CYS A 156 -12.84 -24.76 -3.26
N VAL A 157 -14.04 -25.34 -3.31
CA VAL A 157 -14.44 -26.47 -2.47
C VAL A 157 -14.42 -27.72 -3.32
N HIS A 158 -13.61 -28.69 -2.92
CA HIS A 158 -13.58 -30.00 -3.55
C HIS A 158 -14.72 -30.88 -3.02
N THR A 159 -15.59 -31.35 -3.92
CA THR A 159 -16.83 -32.05 -3.57
C THR A 159 -16.92 -33.46 -4.18
N GLY A 160 -16.13 -33.76 -5.21
CA GLY A 160 -16.09 -35.06 -5.89
C GLY A 160 -15.08 -36.05 -5.28
N PRO A 161 -15.08 -37.31 -5.76
CA PRO A 161 -14.05 -38.30 -5.45
C PRO A 161 -12.82 -38.26 -6.39
N GLY A 162 -12.91 -37.60 -7.55
CA GLY A 162 -11.81 -37.47 -8.51
C GLY A 162 -10.82 -36.37 -8.14
N ALA A 163 -9.64 -36.36 -8.75
CA ALA A 163 -8.60 -35.36 -8.47
C ALA A 163 -8.62 -34.16 -9.46
N GLY A 164 -9.61 -34.09 -10.34
CA GLY A 164 -9.68 -33.10 -11.42
C GLY A 164 -10.35 -31.77 -11.01
N PRO A 165 -10.03 -30.65 -11.70
CA PRO A 165 -10.64 -29.34 -11.43
C PRO A 165 -12.15 -29.29 -11.71
N GLY A 166 -12.69 -30.23 -12.51
CA GLY A 166 -14.13 -30.36 -12.78
C GLY A 166 -14.97 -30.84 -11.58
N ASP A 167 -14.32 -31.31 -10.51
CA ASP A 167 -14.95 -31.77 -9.25
C ASP A 167 -14.93 -30.68 -8.15
N CYS A 168 -14.60 -29.45 -8.52
CA CYS A 168 -14.52 -28.31 -7.60
C CYS A 168 -15.63 -27.31 -7.86
N VAL A 169 -16.19 -26.79 -6.77
CA VAL A 169 -17.17 -25.70 -6.77
C VAL A 169 -16.44 -24.43 -6.42
N THR A 170 -16.68 -23.36 -7.16
CA THR A 170 -16.08 -22.05 -6.87
C THR A 170 -17.11 -21.16 -6.19
N VAL A 171 -16.75 -20.59 -5.05
CA VAL A 171 -17.53 -19.53 -4.39
C VAL A 171 -16.73 -18.24 -4.46
N ARG A 172 -17.36 -17.18 -4.97
CA ARG A 172 -16.81 -15.82 -5.05
C ARG A 172 -17.64 -14.90 -4.19
N GLU A 173 -16.96 -14.05 -3.44
CA GLU A 173 -17.57 -13.09 -2.53
C GLU A 173 -16.95 -11.71 -2.79
N ASP A 174 -17.78 -10.73 -3.14
CA ASP A 174 -17.36 -9.34 -3.27
C ASP A 174 -18.03 -8.52 -2.16
N VAL A 175 -17.23 -7.83 -1.35
CA VAL A 175 -17.71 -7.00 -0.23
C VAL A 175 -17.32 -5.54 -0.46
N VAL A 176 -18.32 -4.66 -0.42
CA VAL A 176 -18.14 -3.21 -0.58
C VAL A 176 -18.92 -2.44 0.47
N ALA A 177 -18.32 -1.39 1.02
CA ALA A 177 -19.04 -0.33 1.72
C ALA A 177 -19.31 0.79 0.72
N HIS A 178 -20.58 1.06 0.40
CA HIS A 178 -20.93 1.93 -0.72
C HIS A 178 -20.41 3.36 -0.50
N ARG A 179 -19.76 3.94 -1.52
CA ARG A 179 -18.95 5.14 -1.31
C ARG A 179 -19.80 6.41 -1.28
N GLY A 180 -20.76 6.52 -2.19
CA GLY A 180 -21.73 7.62 -2.24
C GLY A 180 -22.97 7.42 -1.36
N ARG A 181 -23.05 6.33 -0.58
CA ARG A 181 -24.21 6.01 0.27
C ARG A 181 -23.70 5.65 1.68
N PRO A 182 -23.69 6.60 2.62
CA PRO A 182 -23.05 6.46 3.94
C PRO A 182 -23.44 5.20 4.70
N HIS A 183 -24.70 4.79 4.64
CA HIS A 183 -25.25 3.72 5.47
C HIS A 183 -25.23 2.34 4.79
N LEU A 184 -24.89 2.25 3.51
CA LEU A 184 -25.06 1.04 2.73
C LEU A 184 -23.76 0.24 2.60
N TYR A 185 -23.85 -1.07 2.82
CA TYR A 185 -22.86 -2.02 2.34
C TYR A 185 -23.51 -3.20 1.63
N LEU A 186 -22.75 -3.82 0.73
CA LEU A 186 -23.21 -4.92 -0.10
C LEU A 186 -22.25 -6.11 0.02
N GLN A 187 -22.82 -7.31 0.01
CA GLN A 187 -22.09 -8.57 -0.12
C GLN A 187 -22.68 -9.37 -1.28
N ARG A 188 -21.93 -9.52 -2.36
CA ARG A 188 -22.32 -10.33 -3.51
C ARG A 188 -21.75 -11.74 -3.38
N LEU A 189 -22.62 -12.74 -3.49
CA LEU A 189 -22.32 -14.15 -3.34
C LEU A 189 -22.56 -14.87 -4.67
N ARG A 190 -21.50 -15.42 -5.26
CA ARG A 190 -21.57 -16.17 -6.52
C ARG A 190 -21.02 -17.57 -6.34
N ILE A 191 -21.84 -18.58 -6.62
CA ILE A 191 -21.43 -19.99 -6.56
C ILE A 191 -21.53 -20.56 -7.96
N ALA A 192 -20.42 -21.09 -8.49
CA ALA A 192 -20.39 -21.81 -9.74
C ALA A 192 -20.21 -23.31 -9.44
N ASN A 193 -21.19 -24.12 -9.84
CA ASN A 193 -21.15 -25.58 -9.68
C ASN A 193 -20.96 -26.26 -11.05
N PRO A 194 -19.71 -26.49 -11.49
CA PRO A 194 -19.43 -27.21 -12.72
C PRO A 194 -19.59 -28.73 -12.59
N THR A 195 -19.92 -29.25 -11.40
CA THR A 195 -19.99 -30.69 -11.15
C THR A 195 -21.31 -31.29 -11.65
N ASP A 196 -21.38 -32.62 -11.67
CA ASP A 196 -22.60 -33.38 -12.02
C ASP A 196 -23.52 -33.63 -10.82
N ARG A 197 -23.26 -32.98 -9.66
CA ARG A 197 -23.97 -33.22 -8.40
C ARG A 197 -24.55 -31.94 -7.83
N VAL A 198 -25.65 -32.07 -7.08
CA VAL A 198 -26.16 -30.96 -6.27
C VAL A 198 -25.21 -30.70 -5.12
N VAL A 199 -24.87 -29.44 -4.89
CA VAL A 199 -24.01 -29.02 -3.78
C VAL A 199 -24.82 -28.11 -2.86
N ALA A 200 -24.75 -28.39 -1.56
CA ALA A 200 -25.51 -27.66 -0.57
C ALA A 200 -24.58 -26.81 0.31
N PHE A 201 -25.03 -25.59 0.62
CA PHE A 201 -24.35 -24.67 1.53
C PHE A 201 -25.30 -24.30 2.67
N GLU A 202 -24.74 -24.18 3.87
CA GLU A 202 -25.41 -23.59 5.02
C GLU A 202 -24.99 -22.11 5.12
N ALA A 203 -25.97 -21.22 5.13
CA ALA A 203 -25.76 -19.79 5.25
C ALA A 203 -26.05 -19.35 6.68
N SER A 204 -25.01 -18.90 7.39
CA SER A 204 -25.19 -18.20 8.66
C SER A 204 -25.46 -16.73 8.36
N SER A 205 -26.73 -16.32 8.46
CA SER A 205 -27.15 -14.94 8.26
C SER A 205 -27.13 -14.15 9.58
N PRO A 206 -26.85 -12.83 9.54
CA PRO A 206 -27.02 -11.96 10.68
C PRO A 206 -28.50 -11.79 11.09
N PRO A 207 -28.82 -11.64 12.39
CA PRO A 207 -27.95 -11.81 13.54
C PRO A 207 -27.87 -13.27 14.02
N ALA A 208 -26.75 -13.62 14.68
CA ALA A 208 -26.59 -14.92 15.32
C ALA A 208 -27.47 -15.03 16.59
N PRO A 209 -28.03 -16.22 16.92
CA PRO A 209 -28.81 -16.42 18.13
C PRO A 209 -28.03 -16.06 19.42
N GLY A 210 -28.63 -15.29 20.32
CA GLY A 210 -28.05 -14.95 21.64
C GLY A 210 -27.13 -13.73 21.67
N GLY A 211 -27.02 -12.96 20.58
CA GLY A 211 -26.21 -11.74 20.52
C GLY A 211 -26.79 -10.55 21.31
N ARG A 212 -25.97 -9.51 21.56
CA ARG A 212 -26.38 -8.24 22.19
C ARG A 212 -27.32 -7.37 21.34
N PHE A 213 -27.72 -7.85 20.17
CA PHE A 213 -28.65 -7.19 19.27
C PHE A 213 -30.03 -7.83 19.38
N SER A 214 -31.05 -7.01 19.60
CA SER A 214 -32.44 -7.43 19.46
C SER A 214 -32.85 -7.37 17.99
N SER A 215 -33.60 -8.36 17.50
CA SER A 215 -33.96 -8.43 16.08
C SER A 215 -35.43 -8.71 15.84
N SER A 216 -35.97 -8.11 14.78
CA SER A 216 -37.31 -8.34 14.25
C SER A 216 -37.25 -8.65 12.76
N LEU A 217 -38.15 -9.52 12.30
CA LEU A 217 -38.31 -9.83 10.88
C LEU A 217 -39.32 -8.87 10.27
N GLU A 218 -38.94 -8.22 9.18
CA GLU A 218 -39.78 -7.31 8.43
C GLU A 218 -40.11 -7.89 7.06
N LYS A 219 -41.33 -7.64 6.58
CA LYS A 219 -41.81 -8.07 5.26
C LYS A 219 -42.10 -6.85 4.40
N ALA A 220 -41.60 -6.88 3.17
CA ALA A 220 -41.78 -5.84 2.17
C ALA A 220 -42.15 -6.50 0.83
N GLY A 221 -43.45 -6.69 0.60
CA GLY A 221 -43.93 -7.51 -0.51
C GLY A 221 -43.44 -8.96 -0.38
N GLU A 222 -42.80 -9.47 -1.43
CA GLU A 222 -42.21 -10.81 -1.44
C GLU A 222 -40.85 -10.89 -0.73
N ARG A 223 -40.21 -9.75 -0.47
CA ARG A 223 -38.86 -9.71 0.10
C ARG A 223 -38.90 -9.54 1.62
N GLN A 224 -37.93 -10.13 2.30
CA GLN A 224 -37.79 -10.09 3.74
C GLN A 224 -36.43 -9.52 4.15
N PHE A 225 -36.43 -8.72 5.20
CA PHE A 225 -35.19 -8.23 5.82
C PHE A 225 -35.32 -8.29 7.34
N VAL A 226 -34.17 -8.33 8.02
CA VAL A 226 -34.09 -8.40 9.48
C VAL A 226 -33.62 -7.05 9.98
N LEU A 227 -34.38 -6.46 10.90
CA LEU A 227 -34.03 -5.23 11.59
C LEU A 227 -33.41 -5.58 12.94
N SER A 228 -32.15 -5.21 13.14
CA SER A 228 -31.37 -5.50 14.34
C SER A 228 -31.01 -4.20 15.05
N SER A 229 -31.18 -4.13 16.37
CA SER A 229 -30.88 -2.95 17.18
C SER A 229 -29.94 -3.31 18.32
N GLY A 230 -28.88 -2.52 18.50
CA GLY A 230 -27.87 -2.70 19.53
C GLY A 230 -27.37 -1.38 20.09
N ARG A 231 -26.62 -1.46 21.19
CA ARG A 231 -26.03 -0.31 21.89
C ARG A 231 -24.54 -0.49 22.07
N LEU A 232 -23.78 0.57 21.88
CA LEU A 232 -22.34 0.63 22.10
C LEU A 232 -22.07 1.58 23.28
N ALA A 233 -21.47 1.05 24.34
CA ALA A 233 -21.07 1.86 25.48
C ALA A 233 -19.81 2.67 25.15
N LEU A 234 -19.80 3.95 25.51
CA LEU A 234 -18.62 4.80 25.37
C LEU A 234 -17.75 4.74 26.64
N PRO A 235 -16.41 4.77 26.53
CA PRO A 235 -15.54 4.81 27.69
C PRO A 235 -15.79 6.06 28.55
N GLY A 236 -16.01 5.88 29.85
CA GLY A 236 -16.03 6.98 30.83
C GLY A 236 -17.30 7.84 30.85
N GLY A 237 -18.41 7.40 30.26
CA GLY A 237 -19.66 8.18 30.25
C GLY A 237 -20.94 7.33 30.35
N ASN A 238 -22.04 7.98 30.72
CA ASN A 238 -23.38 7.37 30.78
C ASN A 238 -24.12 7.42 29.43
N LYS A 239 -23.47 7.93 28.37
CA LYS A 239 -24.04 8.00 27.02
C LYS A 239 -23.68 6.74 26.23
N ALA A 240 -24.58 6.34 25.33
CA ALA A 240 -24.38 5.22 24.43
C ALA A 240 -24.61 5.63 22.98
N VAL A 241 -23.91 4.98 22.06
CA VAL A 241 -24.19 5.09 20.63
C VAL A 241 -25.15 3.96 20.26
N LEU A 242 -26.29 4.30 19.68
CA LEU A 242 -27.27 3.34 19.21
C LEU A 242 -26.96 2.95 17.78
N VAL A 243 -27.15 1.67 17.46
CA VAL A 243 -26.91 1.11 16.13
C VAL A 243 -28.13 0.33 15.70
N VAL A 244 -28.63 0.62 14.51
CA VAL A 244 -29.69 -0.16 13.86
C VAL A 244 -29.19 -0.65 12.50
N VAL A 245 -29.32 -1.95 12.26
CA VAL A 245 -28.95 -2.58 11.00
C VAL A 245 -30.17 -3.24 10.38
N ALA A 246 -30.53 -2.83 9.16
CA ALA A 246 -31.51 -3.54 8.34
C ALA A 246 -30.74 -4.37 7.29
N ALA A 247 -30.86 -5.69 7.32
CA ALA A 247 -30.13 -6.59 6.43
C ALA A 247 -31.07 -7.52 5.68
N GLN A 248 -30.88 -7.66 4.37
CA GLN A 248 -31.67 -8.58 3.55
C GLN A 248 -31.49 -10.02 4.04
N LYS A 249 -32.59 -10.73 4.19
CA LYS A 249 -32.57 -12.11 4.67
C LYS A 249 -32.22 -13.06 3.54
N LEU A 250 -31.13 -13.81 3.70
CA LEU A 250 -30.80 -14.95 2.84
C LEU A 250 -31.44 -16.23 3.38
N VAL A 251 -31.77 -17.16 2.49
CA VAL A 251 -32.21 -18.51 2.89
C VAL A 251 -31.08 -19.23 3.65
N SER A 252 -31.43 -19.98 4.69
CA SER A 252 -30.45 -20.64 5.57
C SER A 252 -29.74 -21.82 4.90
N ARG A 253 -30.34 -22.42 3.88
CA ARG A 253 -29.75 -23.51 3.11
C ARG A 253 -29.89 -23.24 1.63
N LEU A 254 -28.74 -23.17 0.96
CA LEU A 254 -28.65 -23.00 -0.49
C LEU A 254 -28.36 -24.35 -1.13
N GLN A 255 -29.05 -24.65 -2.23
CA GLN A 255 -28.78 -25.82 -3.06
C GLN A 255 -28.47 -25.33 -4.47
N VAL A 256 -27.29 -25.69 -4.98
CA VAL A 256 -26.85 -25.32 -6.32
C VAL A 256 -26.86 -26.56 -7.19
N ALA A 257 -27.69 -26.54 -8.23
CA ALA A 257 -27.87 -27.67 -9.15
C ALA A 257 -26.58 -27.96 -9.95
N PRO A 258 -26.44 -29.18 -10.50
CA PRO A 258 -25.35 -29.51 -11.42
C PRO A 258 -25.28 -28.53 -12.60
N LYS A 259 -24.07 -28.22 -13.06
CA LYS A 259 -23.80 -27.31 -14.21
C LYS A 259 -24.52 -25.97 -14.14
N SER A 260 -24.77 -25.46 -12.93
CA SER A 260 -25.51 -24.22 -12.71
C SER A 260 -24.72 -23.22 -11.88
N HIS A 261 -25.25 -22.00 -11.78
CA HIS A 261 -24.72 -20.96 -10.93
C HIS A 261 -25.80 -20.40 -10.01
N PHE A 262 -25.37 -19.88 -8.88
CA PHE A 262 -26.16 -19.09 -7.95
C PHE A 262 -25.51 -17.71 -7.85
N ASP A 263 -26.30 -16.65 -7.96
CA ASP A 263 -25.87 -15.27 -7.79
C ASP A 263 -26.93 -14.55 -6.96
N GLU A 264 -26.53 -14.00 -5.82
CA GLU A 264 -27.38 -13.21 -4.94
C GLU A 264 -26.54 -12.11 -4.29
N THR A 265 -27.12 -10.92 -4.15
CA THR A 265 -26.49 -9.82 -3.41
C THR A 265 -27.29 -9.51 -2.16
N VAL A 266 -26.61 -9.55 -1.02
CA VAL A 266 -27.17 -9.19 0.28
C VAL A 266 -26.91 -7.71 0.52
N LEU A 267 -28.01 -6.96 0.66
CA LEU A 267 -28.00 -5.54 0.99
C LEU A 267 -28.12 -5.32 2.50
N SER A 268 -27.38 -4.36 3.03
CA SER A 268 -27.44 -3.99 4.44
C SER A 268 -27.30 -2.49 4.65
N VAL A 269 -28.23 -1.91 5.42
CA VAL A 269 -28.26 -0.49 5.79
C VAL A 269 -27.98 -0.33 7.28
N VAL A 270 -27.07 0.58 7.64
CA VAL A 270 -26.60 0.82 9.01
C VAL A 270 -26.81 2.27 9.40
N HIS A 271 -27.68 2.48 10.40
CA HIS A 271 -27.90 3.79 11.01
C HIS A 271 -27.30 3.84 12.42
N THR A 272 -26.68 4.96 12.75
CA THR A 272 -26.12 5.22 14.09
C THR A 272 -26.65 6.53 14.67
N SER A 273 -26.70 6.62 16.01
CA SER A 273 -27.00 7.89 16.68
C SER A 273 -25.73 8.67 17.02
N GLU A 274 -25.90 9.95 17.33
CA GLU A 274 -24.99 10.67 18.23
C GLU A 274 -24.95 10.00 19.62
N PRO A 275 -23.92 10.25 20.44
CA PRO A 275 -23.88 9.81 21.83
C PRO A 275 -25.15 10.24 22.59
N THR A 276 -26.01 9.26 22.92
CA THR A 276 -27.37 9.48 23.42
C THR A 276 -27.46 9.14 24.90
N GLU A 277 -28.23 9.94 25.63
CA GLU A 277 -28.48 9.76 27.07
C GLU A 277 -29.52 8.66 27.34
N PRO A 278 -29.47 7.99 28.50
CA PRO A 278 -30.37 6.88 28.83
C PRO A 278 -31.86 7.22 28.69
N ALA A 279 -32.24 8.46 29.02
CA ALA A 279 -33.64 8.91 28.96
C ALA A 279 -34.22 8.99 27.53
N ARG A 280 -33.37 9.11 26.50
CA ARG A 280 -33.79 9.28 25.09
C ARG A 280 -33.59 8.04 24.23
N LEU A 281 -33.19 6.92 24.83
CA LEU A 281 -32.79 5.72 24.06
C LEU A 281 -33.95 5.16 23.23
N GLU A 282 -35.13 5.01 23.82
CA GLU A 282 -36.30 4.43 23.12
C GLU A 282 -36.79 5.30 21.97
N GLU A 283 -36.91 6.62 22.19
CA GLU A 283 -37.26 7.58 21.14
C GLU A 283 -36.25 7.54 20.00
N THR A 284 -34.96 7.55 20.33
CA THR A 284 -33.88 7.55 19.34
C THR A 284 -33.85 6.22 18.56
N PHE A 285 -34.05 5.08 19.23
CA PHE A 285 -34.18 3.79 18.55
C PHE A 285 -35.38 3.77 17.60
N GLY A 286 -36.54 4.30 18.01
CA GLY A 286 -37.72 4.41 17.16
C GLY A 286 -37.41 5.17 15.86
N ARG A 287 -36.78 6.34 15.97
CA ARG A 287 -36.37 7.14 14.82
C ARG A 287 -35.37 6.42 13.92
N LEU A 288 -34.34 5.78 14.49
CA LEU A 288 -33.32 5.05 13.72
C LEU A 288 -33.91 3.82 13.01
N ARG A 289 -34.84 3.11 13.66
CA ARG A 289 -35.54 1.96 13.07
C ARG A 289 -36.35 2.37 11.85
N GLU A 290 -37.09 3.46 11.94
CA GLU A 290 -37.86 3.96 10.81
C GLU A 290 -36.97 4.49 9.69
N ALA A 291 -35.86 5.15 10.01
CA ALA A 291 -34.87 5.59 9.01
C ALA A 291 -34.23 4.39 8.28
N ALA A 292 -33.74 3.40 9.03
CA ALA A 292 -33.14 2.20 8.45
C ALA A 292 -34.15 1.36 7.64
N ARG A 293 -35.39 1.25 8.12
CA ARG A 293 -36.50 0.61 7.40
C ARG A 293 -36.75 1.32 6.07
N LYS A 294 -36.93 2.64 6.10
CA LYS A 294 -37.22 3.44 4.91
C LYS A 294 -36.11 3.32 3.87
N GLU A 295 -34.86 3.54 4.27
CA GLU A 295 -33.72 3.45 3.35
C GLU A 295 -33.53 2.02 2.82
N MET A 296 -33.74 0.98 3.64
CA MET A 296 -33.69 -0.41 3.17
C MET A 296 -34.73 -0.68 2.07
N LEU A 297 -35.96 -0.18 2.23
CA LEU A 297 -37.01 -0.32 1.21
C LEU A 297 -36.67 0.42 -0.09
N GLU A 298 -36.01 1.57 0.00
CA GLU A 298 -35.55 2.34 -1.15
C GLU A 298 -34.42 1.60 -1.89
N VAL A 299 -33.37 1.15 -1.19
CA VAL A 299 -32.23 0.46 -1.83
C VAL A 299 -32.61 -0.91 -2.41
N MET A 300 -33.60 -1.60 -1.84
CA MET A 300 -34.10 -2.87 -2.40
C MET A 300 -34.81 -2.68 -3.74
N GLN A 301 -35.30 -1.47 -4.06
CA GLN A 301 -35.91 -1.17 -5.35
C GLN A 301 -34.88 -0.79 -6.42
N MET A 302 -33.65 -0.52 -6.02
CA MET A 302 -32.57 -0.14 -6.93
C MET A 302 -31.98 -1.36 -7.66
N GLY A 303 -31.39 -1.11 -8.84
CA GLY A 303 -30.58 -2.09 -9.55
C GLY A 303 -29.29 -2.38 -8.80
N VAL A 304 -29.02 -3.65 -8.48
CA VAL A 304 -27.79 -4.04 -7.78
C VAL A 304 -26.55 -3.72 -8.60
N GLU A 305 -26.60 -3.92 -9.93
CA GLU A 305 -25.48 -3.57 -10.79
C GLU A 305 -25.22 -2.06 -10.82
N ASP A 306 -26.27 -1.24 -10.78
CA ASP A 306 -26.13 0.22 -10.70
C ASP A 306 -25.43 0.63 -9.41
N LEU A 307 -25.79 0.02 -8.27
CA LEU A 307 -25.12 0.27 -6.98
C LEU A 307 -23.62 -0.09 -7.02
N PHE A 308 -23.25 -1.20 -7.67
CA PHE A 308 -21.83 -1.55 -7.82
C PHE A 308 -21.11 -0.60 -8.78
N GLN A 309 -21.74 -0.19 -9.87
CA GLN A 309 -21.17 0.76 -10.83
C GLN A 309 -20.99 2.14 -10.22
N GLU A 310 -22.00 2.68 -9.51
CA GLU A 310 -21.93 3.94 -8.76
C GLU A 310 -20.73 3.92 -7.79
N HIS A 311 -20.59 2.85 -7.01
CA HIS A 311 -19.48 2.68 -6.07
C HIS A 311 -18.11 2.64 -6.77
N GLN A 312 -17.97 1.81 -7.81
CA GLN A 312 -16.70 1.64 -8.54
C GLN A 312 -16.28 2.93 -9.25
N GLN A 313 -17.22 3.62 -9.89
CA GLN A 313 -16.95 4.90 -10.54
C GLN A 313 -16.44 5.92 -9.53
N THR A 314 -17.11 6.03 -8.38
CA THR A 314 -16.69 6.93 -7.30
C THR A 314 -15.28 6.64 -6.80
N TRP A 315 -14.93 5.36 -6.61
CA TRP A 315 -13.57 4.97 -6.20
C TRP A 315 -12.53 5.22 -7.30
N SER A 316 -12.87 4.95 -8.55
CA SER A 316 -12.01 5.27 -9.69
C SER A 316 -11.70 6.77 -9.75
N ASP A 317 -12.70 7.63 -9.51
CA ASP A 317 -12.54 9.08 -9.49
C ASP A 317 -11.63 9.56 -8.35
N LEU A 318 -11.69 8.92 -7.18
CA LEU A 318 -10.76 9.21 -6.07
C LEU A 318 -9.29 8.92 -6.42
N PHE A 319 -9.03 7.93 -7.27
CA PHE A 319 -7.68 7.53 -7.70
C PHE A 319 -7.18 8.25 -8.96
N ILE A 320 -7.95 9.23 -9.47
CA ILE A 320 -7.43 10.23 -10.42
C ILE A 320 -6.22 10.92 -9.80
N SER A 321 -6.37 11.36 -8.55
CA SER A 321 -5.27 11.83 -7.72
C SER A 321 -4.54 10.64 -7.08
N GLY A 322 -3.22 10.73 -6.94
CA GLY A 322 -2.47 9.69 -6.26
C GLY A 322 -0.96 9.78 -6.43
N ILE A 323 -0.27 8.82 -5.83
CA ILE A 323 1.19 8.69 -5.86
C ILE A 323 1.53 7.39 -6.59
N GLU A 324 2.49 7.43 -7.50
CA GLU A 324 2.99 6.27 -8.22
C GLU A 324 4.50 6.19 -8.06
N MET A 325 5.00 5.09 -7.51
CA MET A 325 6.43 4.83 -7.38
C MET A 325 6.96 4.11 -8.62
N ARG A 326 8.09 4.56 -9.17
CA ARG A 326 8.69 3.96 -10.36
C ARG A 326 10.03 3.31 -10.06
N LYS A 327 10.98 4.09 -9.57
CA LYS A 327 12.33 3.63 -9.23
C LYS A 327 12.69 4.12 -7.83
N ILE A 328 13.02 3.17 -6.97
CA ILE A 328 13.44 3.44 -5.59
C ILE A 328 14.92 3.08 -5.48
N THR A 329 15.69 4.00 -4.93
CA THR A 329 17.15 3.90 -4.82
C THR A 329 17.65 3.95 -3.38
N ASP A 330 16.83 4.42 -2.44
CA ASP A 330 17.12 4.38 -1.00
C ASP A 330 16.20 3.43 -0.22
N ALA A 331 16.60 3.10 1.00
CA ALA A 331 15.89 2.14 1.86
C ALA A 331 14.74 2.75 2.69
N HIS A 332 14.63 4.08 2.75
CA HIS A 332 13.67 4.78 3.58
C HIS A 332 12.43 5.22 2.80
N THR A 333 12.50 5.23 1.46
CA THR A 333 11.37 5.45 0.57
C THR A 333 10.42 4.24 0.56
N PRO A 334 9.11 4.44 0.76
CA PRO A 334 8.13 3.36 0.77
C PRO A 334 7.98 2.73 -0.62
N SER A 335 7.69 1.43 -0.64
CA SER A 335 7.40 0.72 -1.90
C SER A 335 6.06 1.16 -2.50
N SER A 336 5.85 0.91 -3.79
CA SER A 336 4.55 1.15 -4.44
C SER A 336 3.40 0.42 -3.73
N GLU A 337 3.67 -0.78 -3.21
CA GLU A 337 2.69 -1.57 -2.47
C GLU A 337 2.31 -0.88 -1.15
N THR A 338 3.30 -0.41 -0.39
CA THR A 338 3.07 0.33 0.86
C THR A 338 2.26 1.60 0.61
N VAL A 339 2.62 2.39 -0.40
CA VAL A 339 1.89 3.61 -0.75
C VAL A 339 0.43 3.31 -1.11
N ASN A 340 0.19 2.35 -2.00
CA ASN A 340 -1.16 2.00 -2.47
C ASN A 340 -2.02 1.42 -1.33
N MET A 341 -1.45 0.56 -0.48
CA MET A 341 -2.14 0.00 0.69
C MET A 341 -2.50 1.10 1.69
N THR A 342 -1.56 1.98 2.02
CA THR A 342 -1.79 3.09 2.96
C THR A 342 -2.87 4.02 2.45
N LEU A 343 -2.81 4.41 1.17
CA LEU A 343 -3.86 5.22 0.54
C LEU A 343 -5.21 4.52 0.67
N TYR A 344 -5.34 3.28 0.18
CA TYR A 344 -6.60 2.53 0.24
C TYR A 344 -7.21 2.47 1.65
N TYR A 345 -6.42 2.13 2.67
CA TYR A 345 -6.92 2.03 4.03
C TYR A 345 -7.33 3.39 4.61
N VAL A 346 -6.53 4.43 4.40
CA VAL A 346 -6.84 5.77 4.89
C VAL A 346 -8.09 6.33 4.20
N LEU A 347 -8.27 6.10 2.89
CA LEU A 347 -9.48 6.52 2.18
C LEU A 347 -10.71 5.74 2.66
N SER A 348 -10.56 4.44 2.97
CA SER A 348 -11.63 3.59 3.47
C SER A 348 -12.19 4.05 4.83
N THR A 349 -11.38 4.70 5.67
CA THR A 349 -11.78 5.21 7.00
C THR A 349 -12.33 6.62 7.00
N MET A 350 -12.39 7.28 5.85
CA MET A 350 -12.74 8.69 5.72
C MET A 350 -14.04 8.89 4.98
N PRO A 351 -14.94 9.76 5.49
CA PRO A 351 -16.21 10.03 4.83
C PRO A 351 -15.99 10.84 3.54
N ALA A 352 -17.00 10.86 2.69
CA ALA A 352 -17.01 11.63 1.44
C ALA A 352 -18.16 12.66 1.43
N PRO A 353 -18.05 13.78 2.17
CA PRO A 353 -19.14 14.77 2.28
C PRO A 353 -19.57 15.37 0.95
N LEU A 354 -18.63 15.55 0.01
CA LEU A 354 -18.91 16.08 -1.34
C LEU A 354 -19.83 15.19 -2.18
N LEU A 355 -19.93 13.90 -1.82
CA LEU A 355 -20.82 12.95 -2.48
C LEU A 355 -22.19 12.84 -1.81
N ASP A 356 -22.36 13.47 -0.65
CA ASP A 356 -23.64 13.47 0.05
C ASP A 356 -24.63 14.37 -0.71
N PRO A 357 -25.78 13.85 -1.16
CA PRO A 357 -26.79 14.68 -1.82
C PRO A 357 -27.45 15.67 -0.86
N LEU A 358 -27.34 15.49 0.45
CA LEU A 358 -27.94 16.35 1.48
C LEU A 358 -27.03 17.51 1.91
N ILE A 359 -25.80 17.60 1.40
CA ILE A 359 -24.89 18.72 1.71
C ILE A 359 -25.48 20.05 1.19
N SER A 360 -25.33 21.11 1.96
CA SER A 360 -25.76 22.45 1.53
C SER A 360 -24.89 22.93 0.35
N ALA A 361 -25.46 23.78 -0.52
CA ALA A 361 -24.73 24.35 -1.66
C ALA A 361 -23.51 25.18 -1.20
N GLU A 362 -23.67 25.93 -0.09
CA GLU A 362 -22.59 26.72 0.53
C GLU A 362 -21.46 25.82 1.05
N ASP A 363 -21.80 24.73 1.74
CA ASP A 363 -20.79 23.79 2.24
C ASP A 363 -20.06 23.08 1.10
N ARG A 364 -20.78 22.74 0.03
CA ARG A 364 -20.19 22.15 -1.18
C ARG A 364 -19.20 23.11 -1.82
N GLU A 365 -19.62 24.35 -2.10
CA GLU A 365 -18.76 25.37 -2.70
C GLU A 365 -17.51 25.64 -1.85
N ARG A 366 -17.67 25.70 -0.52
CA ARG A 366 -16.56 25.87 0.42
C ARG A 366 -15.55 24.70 0.37
N MET A 367 -16.04 23.46 0.33
CA MET A 367 -15.18 22.27 0.27
C MET A 367 -14.50 22.15 -1.10
N GLU A 368 -15.21 22.40 -2.20
CA GLU A 368 -14.64 22.45 -3.55
C GLU A 368 -13.60 23.57 -3.67
N GLY A 369 -13.88 24.75 -3.13
CA GLY A 369 -12.92 25.85 -3.03
C GLY A 369 -11.64 25.43 -2.31
N SER A 370 -11.77 24.70 -1.20
CA SER A 370 -10.63 24.18 -0.46
C SER A 370 -9.80 23.15 -1.27
N LEU A 371 -10.42 22.34 -2.12
CA LEU A 371 -9.71 21.39 -3.00
C LEU A 371 -8.94 22.13 -4.09
N ASN A 372 -9.58 23.13 -4.70
CA ASN A 372 -9.00 23.90 -5.79
C ASN A 372 -7.84 24.76 -5.30
N TYR A 373 -7.96 25.29 -4.08
CA TYR A 373 -7.01 26.19 -3.51
C TYR A 373 -7.09 26.18 -1.97
N ALA A 374 -6.12 25.53 -1.32
CA ALA A 374 -6.01 25.51 0.14
C ALA A 374 -4.84 26.40 0.58
N ASP A 375 -5.15 27.64 0.96
CA ASP A 375 -4.18 28.62 1.46
C ASP A 375 -3.19 28.00 2.46
N HIS A 376 -1.90 28.13 2.15
CA HIS A 376 -0.80 27.70 3.03
C HIS A 376 -0.84 26.21 3.42
N CYS A 377 -1.55 25.36 2.66
CA CYS A 377 -1.58 23.93 2.95
C CYS A 377 -0.26 23.26 2.60
N PHE A 378 0.20 22.54 3.61
CA PHE A 378 1.42 21.76 3.76
C PHE A 378 2.70 22.59 3.88
N SER A 379 2.80 23.32 4.99
CA SER A 379 4.04 23.96 5.42
C SER A 379 4.97 22.96 6.14
N GLY A 380 5.84 22.27 5.40
CA GLY A 380 6.75 21.31 6.00
C GLY A 380 7.61 20.51 5.04
N HIS A 381 8.46 19.66 5.62
CA HIS A 381 9.23 18.67 4.87
C HIS A 381 8.33 17.59 4.27
N ALA A 382 8.73 17.07 3.12
CA ALA A 382 8.08 15.95 2.46
C ALA A 382 7.87 14.75 3.41
N THR A 383 6.72 14.10 3.31
CA THR A 383 6.37 12.94 4.13
C THR A 383 6.86 11.62 3.54
N MET A 384 7.50 11.62 2.36
CA MET A 384 8.01 10.41 1.69
C MET A 384 8.80 9.49 2.64
N HIS A 385 9.70 10.06 3.46
CA HIS A 385 10.53 9.29 4.40
C HIS A 385 9.92 9.12 5.81
N ALA A 386 8.68 9.57 6.02
CA ALA A 386 8.01 9.47 7.32
C ALA A 386 7.44 8.05 7.52
N GLN A 387 8.26 7.14 8.04
CA GLN A 387 7.91 5.72 8.21
C GLN A 387 6.64 5.47 9.05
N ASN A 388 6.32 6.37 9.99
CA ASN A 388 5.09 6.31 10.78
C ASN A 388 3.81 6.61 9.98
N LEU A 389 3.94 7.37 8.89
CA LEU A 389 2.86 7.68 7.95
C LEU A 389 2.77 6.64 6.83
N TRP A 390 3.88 5.98 6.51
CA TRP A 390 3.99 4.92 5.50
C TRP A 390 4.46 3.59 6.11
N PRO A 391 3.66 2.98 7.02
CA PRO A 391 4.07 1.77 7.70
C PRO A 391 4.14 0.58 6.75
N ALA A 392 5.23 -0.17 6.80
CA ALA A 392 5.41 -1.38 5.98
C ALA A 392 4.41 -2.50 6.31
N ARG A 393 3.80 -2.51 7.51
CA ARG A 393 2.83 -3.52 7.95
C ARG A 393 1.72 -2.91 8.79
N LEU A 394 0.49 -3.35 8.52
CA LEU A 394 -0.71 -3.02 9.30
C LEU A 394 -1.47 -4.32 9.54
N THR A 395 -1.69 -4.73 10.78
CA THR A 395 -2.23 -6.07 11.09
C THR A 395 -3.67 -6.06 11.57
N SER A 396 -4.23 -4.89 11.90
CA SER A 396 -5.57 -4.81 12.49
C SER A 396 -6.30 -3.51 12.18
N VAL A 397 -7.63 -3.54 12.23
CA VAL A 397 -8.48 -2.36 12.02
C VAL A 397 -8.17 -1.21 12.98
N PRO A 398 -7.93 -1.43 14.30
CA PRO A 398 -7.49 -0.36 15.19
C PRO A 398 -6.21 0.36 14.75
N GLN A 399 -5.22 -0.37 14.24
CA GLN A 399 -3.99 0.25 13.72
C GLN A 399 -4.26 1.11 12.49
N ILE A 400 -5.15 0.66 11.61
CA ILE A 400 -5.58 1.44 10.44
C ILE A 400 -6.31 2.73 10.86
N LEU A 401 -7.20 2.64 11.86
CA LEU A 401 -7.88 3.80 12.42
C LEU A 401 -6.90 4.80 13.04
N GLN A 402 -5.91 4.31 13.81
CA GLN A 402 -4.84 5.14 14.37
C GLN A 402 -4.00 5.82 13.29
N LEU A 403 -3.67 5.09 12.22
CA LEU A 403 -2.95 5.65 11.07
C LEU A 403 -3.75 6.77 10.41
N SER A 404 -5.05 6.57 10.20
CA SER A 404 -5.95 7.60 9.67
C SER A 404 -6.01 8.84 10.57
N ASP A 405 -6.05 8.66 11.88
CA ASP A 405 -5.99 9.77 12.84
C ASP A 405 -4.66 10.53 12.80
N LEU A 406 -3.53 9.81 12.68
CA LEU A 406 -2.21 10.39 12.53
C LEU A 406 -2.07 11.21 11.25
N TRP A 407 -2.62 10.73 10.13
CA TRP A 407 -2.67 11.45 8.86
C TRP A 407 -3.47 12.75 8.97
N LYS A 408 -4.68 12.69 9.52
CA LYS A 408 -5.50 13.87 9.77
C LYS A 408 -4.76 14.89 10.63
N LEU A 409 -4.18 14.45 11.74
CA LEU A 409 -3.44 15.32 12.66
C LEU A 409 -2.24 15.98 11.97
N THR A 410 -1.46 15.19 11.23
CA THR A 410 -0.28 15.70 10.51
C THR A 410 -0.68 16.78 9.52
N LEU A 411 -1.68 16.54 8.68
CA LEU A 411 -2.13 17.49 7.68
C LEU A 411 -2.73 18.74 8.31
N GLN A 412 -3.54 18.60 9.38
CA GLN A 412 -4.08 19.75 10.12
C GLN A 412 -2.99 20.61 10.74
N LYS A 413 -1.94 20.00 11.33
CA LYS A 413 -0.80 20.72 11.92
C LYS A 413 0.06 21.42 10.87
N ARG A 414 -0.06 21.04 9.60
CA ARG A 414 0.67 21.60 8.46
C ARG A 414 -0.18 22.53 7.59
N GLY A 415 -1.28 23.07 8.12
CA GLY A 415 -2.12 24.07 7.44
C GLY A 415 -3.25 23.50 6.57
N CYS A 416 -3.34 22.18 6.37
CA CYS A 416 -4.33 21.57 5.49
C CYS A 416 -5.69 21.29 6.17
N LYS A 417 -6.12 22.15 7.09
CA LYS A 417 -7.39 21.94 7.83
C LYS A 417 -8.60 21.93 6.88
N GLY A 418 -8.61 22.80 5.87
CA GLY A 418 -9.66 22.86 4.84
C GLY A 418 -9.77 21.56 4.05
N LEU A 419 -8.63 21.03 3.58
CA LEU A 419 -8.58 19.74 2.89
C LEU A 419 -9.08 18.58 3.77
N VAL A 420 -8.67 18.53 5.04
CA VAL A 420 -9.15 17.48 5.96
C VAL A 420 -10.66 17.59 6.20
N ALA A 421 -11.20 18.82 6.22
CA ALA A 421 -12.65 19.06 6.35
C ALA A 421 -13.45 18.63 5.10
N ALA A 422 -12.84 18.69 3.91
CA ALA A 422 -13.42 18.17 2.66
C ALA A 422 -13.47 16.62 2.60
N GLY A 423 -13.07 15.94 3.67
CA GLY A 423 -13.15 14.48 3.79
C GLY A 423 -12.12 13.78 2.90
N VAL A 424 -12.54 12.69 2.25
CA VAL A 424 -11.63 11.83 1.49
C VAL A 424 -10.91 12.54 0.33
N HIS A 425 -11.59 13.44 -0.39
CA HIS A 425 -11.01 14.10 -1.56
C HIS A 425 -9.85 15.00 -1.14
N GLY A 426 -10.08 15.81 -0.10
CA GLY A 426 -9.03 16.67 0.41
C GLY A 426 -7.94 15.90 1.15
N LEU A 427 -8.27 14.77 1.80
CA LEU A 427 -7.26 13.92 2.42
C LEU A 427 -6.33 13.29 1.36
N MET A 428 -6.87 12.77 0.25
CA MET A 428 -6.07 12.28 -0.87
C MET A 428 -5.12 13.36 -1.39
N GLN A 429 -5.65 14.56 -1.68
CA GLN A 429 -4.85 15.68 -2.15
C GLN A 429 -3.77 16.09 -1.14
N GLY A 430 -4.12 16.20 0.15
CA GLY A 430 -3.17 16.51 1.22
C GLY A 430 -2.05 15.47 1.32
N MET A 431 -2.37 14.18 1.17
CA MET A 431 -1.37 13.11 1.15
C MET A 431 -0.43 13.25 -0.07
N VAL A 432 -0.98 13.49 -1.27
CA VAL A 432 -0.19 13.71 -2.51
C VAL A 432 0.74 14.92 -2.37
N LEU A 433 0.22 16.06 -1.90
CA LEU A 433 1.02 17.27 -1.68
C LEU A 433 2.12 17.01 -0.66
N SER A 434 1.77 16.39 0.46
CA SER A 434 2.72 16.10 1.53
C SER A 434 3.84 15.17 1.09
N PHE A 435 3.55 14.20 0.21
CA PHE A 435 4.52 13.20 -0.21
C PHE A 435 5.70 13.82 -0.94
N GLY A 436 5.44 14.72 -1.88
CA GLY A 436 6.48 15.44 -2.63
C GLY A 436 7.00 16.72 -1.96
N GLY A 437 6.43 17.14 -0.82
CA GLY A 437 6.73 18.46 -0.26
C GLY A 437 6.20 19.60 -1.13
N LEU A 438 5.03 19.41 -1.75
CA LEU A 438 4.32 20.49 -2.41
C LEU A 438 3.57 21.33 -1.38
N GLN A 439 3.54 22.63 -1.61
CA GLN A 439 2.86 23.58 -0.75
C GLN A 439 2.04 24.55 -1.59
N PHE A 440 0.80 24.81 -1.17
CA PHE A 440 0.05 25.95 -1.66
C PHE A 440 0.47 27.21 -0.91
N THR A 441 0.69 28.28 -1.66
CA THR A 441 0.89 29.65 -1.16
C THR A 441 -0.18 30.54 -1.77
N GLU A 442 -0.37 31.76 -1.26
CA GLU A 442 -1.41 32.73 -1.68
C GLU A 442 -1.62 32.80 -3.20
N ASN A 443 -0.53 32.74 -3.98
CA ASN A 443 -0.57 32.98 -5.41
C ASN A 443 -0.05 31.81 -6.27
N HIS A 444 0.60 30.79 -5.69
CA HIS A 444 1.21 29.71 -6.47
C HIS A 444 1.30 28.38 -5.72
N LEU A 445 1.37 27.29 -6.48
CA LEU A 445 1.80 25.98 -6.02
C LEU A 445 3.33 25.90 -6.14
N GLN A 446 4.01 25.50 -5.08
CA GLN A 446 5.46 25.30 -5.10
C GLN A 446 5.83 23.85 -4.78
N PHE A 447 6.84 23.33 -5.48
CA PHE A 447 7.43 22.02 -5.20
C PHE A 447 8.74 22.21 -4.43
N GLN A 448 8.71 21.90 -3.13
CA GLN A 448 9.83 22.10 -2.21
C GLN A 448 10.39 20.76 -1.71
N ALA A 449 10.73 19.88 -2.66
CA ALA A 449 11.46 18.66 -2.31
C ALA A 449 12.90 18.97 -1.93
N ASP A 450 13.44 18.16 -1.02
CA ASP A 450 14.87 18.14 -0.72
C ASP A 450 15.63 17.55 -1.93
N PRO A 451 16.60 18.28 -2.53
CA PRO A 451 17.38 17.77 -3.65
C PRO A 451 17.95 16.37 -3.43
N ASP A 452 18.35 16.03 -2.20
CA ASP A 452 18.95 14.74 -1.86
C ASP A 452 18.01 13.55 -2.16
N VAL A 453 16.70 13.77 -2.26
CA VAL A 453 15.69 12.70 -2.44
C VAL A 453 15.33 12.46 -3.91
N LEU A 454 15.82 13.30 -4.82
CA LEU A 454 15.48 13.27 -6.26
C LEU A 454 16.20 12.18 -7.05
N HIS A 455 17.03 11.37 -6.38
CA HIS A 455 17.59 10.15 -6.95
C HIS A 455 16.52 9.03 -7.12
N ASN A 456 15.34 9.20 -6.53
CA ASN A 456 14.17 8.35 -6.75
C ASN A 456 13.30 8.87 -7.91
N SER A 457 12.57 7.96 -8.56
CA SER A 457 11.55 8.31 -9.55
C SER A 457 10.14 7.97 -9.07
N TYR A 458 9.27 8.97 -9.11
CA TYR A 458 7.88 8.89 -8.68
C TYR A 458 7.01 9.92 -9.43
N SER A 459 5.69 9.72 -9.42
CA SER A 459 4.74 10.68 -9.95
C SER A 459 3.62 11.00 -8.96
N LEU A 460 3.20 12.25 -9.00
CA LEU A 460 2.13 12.85 -8.21
C LEU A 460 1.05 13.27 -9.21
N ARG A 461 -0.04 12.50 -9.24
CA ARG A 461 -1.09 12.63 -10.23
C ARG A 461 -2.27 13.41 -9.67
N GLY A 462 -2.99 14.09 -10.55
CA GLY A 462 -4.29 14.69 -10.26
C GLY A 462 -4.26 15.72 -9.12
N ILE A 463 -3.23 16.54 -9.02
CA ILE A 463 -3.18 17.64 -8.06
C ILE A 463 -4.19 18.68 -8.53
N HIS A 464 -5.24 18.91 -7.74
CA HIS A 464 -6.19 19.98 -7.99
C HIS A 464 -5.49 21.32 -7.78
N TYR A 465 -5.51 22.17 -8.80
CA TYR A 465 -5.05 23.54 -8.68
C TYR A 465 -5.97 24.43 -9.50
N ASN A 466 -6.67 25.33 -8.81
CA ASN A 466 -7.82 26.02 -9.36
C ASN A 466 -8.82 24.98 -9.91
N LYS A 467 -9.18 25.02 -11.20
CA LYS A 467 -10.08 24.02 -11.80
C LYS A 467 -9.36 22.91 -12.54
N ASP A 468 -8.05 22.98 -12.71
CA ASP A 468 -7.31 22.03 -13.54
C ASP A 468 -6.61 20.96 -12.69
N LEU A 469 -6.24 19.86 -13.35
CA LEU A 469 -5.52 18.77 -12.72
C LEU A 469 -4.07 18.73 -13.23
N ILE A 470 -3.13 18.90 -12.30
CA ILE A 470 -1.70 18.88 -12.59
C ILE A 470 -1.14 17.48 -12.23
N ASN A 471 -0.37 16.90 -13.13
CA ASN A 471 0.50 15.77 -12.81
C ASN A 471 1.95 16.26 -12.80
N LEU A 472 2.67 15.99 -11.72
CA LEU A 472 4.09 16.27 -11.56
C LEU A 472 4.82 14.95 -11.35
N ALA A 473 5.84 14.67 -12.15
CA ALA A 473 6.70 13.50 -11.98
C ALA A 473 8.17 13.91 -11.84
N VAL A 474 8.87 13.23 -10.94
CA VAL A 474 10.32 13.26 -10.83
C VAL A 474 10.84 12.02 -11.55
N LEU A 475 11.57 12.24 -12.63
CA LEU A 475 12.09 11.18 -13.49
C LEU A 475 13.62 11.30 -13.57
N LEU A 476 14.27 10.17 -13.85
CA LEU A 476 15.71 10.13 -14.09
C LEU A 476 15.95 9.90 -15.59
N ASP A 477 16.93 10.58 -16.15
CA ASP A 477 17.41 10.30 -17.51
C ASP A 477 18.28 9.03 -17.56
N ALA A 478 18.89 8.76 -18.72
CA ALA A 478 19.72 7.58 -18.93
C ALA A 478 21.01 7.60 -18.07
N GLU A 479 21.49 8.80 -17.75
CA GLU A 479 22.67 9.08 -16.93
C GLU A 479 22.34 9.11 -15.43
N GLY A 480 21.06 9.07 -15.06
CA GLY A 480 20.59 9.11 -13.68
C GLY A 480 20.35 10.52 -13.13
N LYS A 481 20.32 11.54 -14.00
CA LYS A 481 20.05 12.93 -13.60
C LYS A 481 18.55 13.16 -13.46
N PRO A 482 18.11 13.84 -12.39
CA PRO A 482 16.70 14.10 -12.20
C PRO A 482 16.21 15.27 -13.07
N PHE A 483 15.01 15.11 -13.61
CA PHE A 483 14.24 16.16 -14.27
C PHE A 483 12.78 16.10 -13.83
N LEU A 484 12.11 17.25 -13.92
CA LEU A 484 10.69 17.37 -13.58
C LEU A 484 9.87 17.29 -14.86
N HIS A 485 8.83 16.46 -14.84
CA HIS A 485 7.86 16.34 -15.92
C HIS A 485 6.49 16.80 -15.42
N VAL A 486 5.91 17.79 -16.11
CA VAL A 486 4.64 18.41 -15.73
C VAL A 486 3.65 18.25 -16.87
N SER A 487 2.45 17.76 -16.56
CA SER A 487 1.34 17.71 -17.53
C SER A 487 0.06 18.22 -16.90
N VAL A 488 -0.76 18.90 -17.71
CA VAL A 488 -2.03 19.47 -17.26
C VAL A 488 -3.18 18.80 -17.99
N LYS A 489 -4.15 18.32 -17.22
CA LYS A 489 -5.45 17.91 -17.75
C LYS A 489 -6.43 19.05 -17.50
N LEU A 490 -6.74 19.77 -18.58
CA LEU A 490 -7.67 20.89 -18.58
C LEU A 490 -9.10 20.39 -18.28
N GLN A 491 -9.80 21.08 -17.39
CA GLN A 491 -11.23 20.86 -17.13
C GLN A 491 -12.08 21.80 -18.01
N GLU A 492 -13.42 21.73 -17.87
CA GLU A 492 -14.38 22.39 -18.77
C GLU A 492 -14.18 23.91 -18.97
N LYS A 493 -13.60 24.61 -17.99
CA LYS A 493 -13.24 26.04 -18.07
C LYS A 493 -11.76 26.21 -17.73
N PRO A 494 -10.86 26.02 -18.71
CA PRO A 494 -9.42 26.02 -18.47
C PRO A 494 -8.93 27.40 -18.07
N VAL A 495 -8.00 27.44 -17.10
CA VAL A 495 -7.26 28.65 -16.76
C VAL A 495 -5.85 28.52 -17.33
N ARG A 496 -5.25 29.62 -17.78
CA ARG A 496 -3.83 29.59 -18.19
C ARG A 496 -2.97 29.36 -16.96
N LEU A 497 -2.15 28.32 -17.01
CA LEU A 497 -1.19 27.99 -15.97
C LEU A 497 0.21 28.28 -16.51
N TYR A 498 1.05 28.87 -15.68
CA TYR A 498 2.43 29.17 -15.97
C TYR A 498 3.32 28.49 -14.95
N ALA A 499 4.52 28.10 -15.36
CA ALA A 499 5.50 27.49 -14.48
C ALA A 499 6.90 28.05 -14.69
N CYS A 500 7.68 28.11 -13.61
CA CYS A 500 9.10 28.45 -13.67
C CYS A 500 9.93 27.57 -12.73
N GLU A 501 11.17 27.34 -13.13
CA GLU A 501 12.17 26.59 -12.37
C GLU A 501 12.62 27.31 -11.09
N ALA A 502 13.47 26.65 -10.31
CA ALA A 502 14.06 27.22 -9.10
C ALA A 502 14.62 28.63 -9.34
N GLY A 503 14.14 29.60 -8.56
CA GLY A 503 14.56 31.00 -8.68
C GLY A 503 13.90 31.82 -9.79
N CYS A 504 13.11 31.20 -10.69
CA CYS A 504 12.37 31.85 -11.78
C CYS A 504 13.21 32.87 -12.59
N MET A 505 14.46 32.52 -12.91
CA MET A 505 15.37 33.38 -13.67
C MET A 505 15.01 33.47 -15.15
N ASN A 506 14.50 32.37 -15.70
CA ASN A 506 13.98 32.27 -17.07
C ASN A 506 12.52 32.73 -17.13
N GLU A 507 12.06 33.14 -18.31
CA GLU A 507 10.65 33.49 -18.50
C GLU A 507 9.74 32.30 -18.16
N PRO A 508 8.65 32.50 -17.40
CA PRO A 508 7.71 31.43 -17.10
C PRO A 508 7.10 30.83 -18.37
N VAL A 509 6.99 29.50 -18.39
CA VAL A 509 6.47 28.71 -19.50
C VAL A 509 4.98 28.46 -19.28
N GLU A 510 4.14 28.69 -20.30
CA GLU A 510 2.73 28.32 -20.25
C GLU A 510 2.56 26.79 -20.33
N LEU A 511 1.92 26.22 -19.31
CA LEU A 511 1.60 24.81 -19.24
C LEU A 511 0.36 24.51 -20.09
N THR A 512 0.52 23.55 -20.99
CA THR A 512 -0.52 23.09 -21.93
C THR A 512 -0.85 21.62 -21.72
N SER A 513 -1.97 21.17 -22.30
CA SER A 513 -2.36 19.75 -22.34
C SER A 513 -1.62 18.94 -23.41
N GLU A 514 -0.40 19.34 -23.77
CA GLU A 514 0.40 18.64 -24.77
C GLU A 514 0.68 17.19 -24.32
N ALA A 515 0.55 16.24 -25.24
CA ALA A 515 0.68 14.81 -24.95
C ALA A 515 2.05 14.43 -24.36
N ARG A 516 3.11 15.18 -24.70
CA ARG A 516 4.47 14.98 -24.18
C ARG A 516 4.70 15.66 -22.84
N GLY A 517 3.80 16.55 -22.39
CA GLY A 517 4.01 17.40 -21.21
C GLY A 517 5.20 18.35 -21.35
N HIS A 518 5.48 19.06 -20.27
CA HIS A 518 6.53 20.04 -20.12
C HIS A 518 7.65 19.46 -19.27
N THR A 519 8.90 19.74 -19.63
CA THR A 519 10.07 19.23 -18.91
C THR A 519 10.92 20.37 -18.39
N PHE A 520 11.29 20.29 -17.12
CA PHE A 520 12.11 21.28 -16.44
C PHE A 520 13.34 20.59 -15.83
N PRO A 521 14.57 21.09 -16.08
CA PRO A 521 15.76 20.63 -15.36
C PRO A 521 15.65 20.92 -13.86
N VAL A 522 16.25 20.04 -13.05
CA VAL A 522 16.35 20.28 -11.61
C VAL A 522 17.52 21.22 -11.32
N MET A 523 17.18 22.44 -10.93
CA MET A 523 18.12 23.46 -10.48
C MET A 523 18.00 23.66 -8.97
N VAL A 524 19.12 23.86 -8.28
CA VAL A 524 19.19 24.05 -6.82
C VAL A 524 19.81 25.40 -6.49
N THR A 525 19.10 26.19 -5.71
CA THR A 525 19.48 27.55 -5.31
C THR A 525 20.23 27.58 -3.97
N GLN A 526 20.96 28.67 -3.71
CA GLN A 526 21.60 28.94 -2.42
C GLN A 526 21.20 30.33 -1.89
N PRO A 527 20.44 30.44 -0.78
CA PRO A 527 19.84 29.36 0.01
C PRO A 527 18.78 28.58 -0.77
N ILE A 528 18.44 27.37 -0.31
CA ILE A 528 17.51 26.47 -1.01
C ILE A 528 16.11 27.09 -1.05
N THR A 529 15.60 27.25 -2.26
CA THR A 529 14.22 27.63 -2.59
C THR A 529 13.48 26.45 -3.21
N PRO A 530 12.15 26.52 -3.38
CA PRO A 530 11.42 25.56 -4.19
C PRO A 530 12.02 25.33 -5.59
N LEU A 531 11.88 24.11 -6.08
CA LEU A 531 12.45 23.62 -7.34
C LEU A 531 11.58 23.95 -8.55
N LEU A 532 10.28 24.14 -8.33
CA LEU A 532 9.29 24.48 -9.35
C LEU A 532 8.19 25.33 -8.72
N TYR A 533 7.72 26.33 -9.46
CA TYR A 533 6.60 27.20 -9.12
C TYR A 533 5.56 27.10 -10.23
N ILE A 534 4.27 27.01 -9.87
CA ILE A 534 3.15 26.98 -10.82
C ILE A 534 2.10 27.98 -10.35
N SER A 535 1.68 28.90 -11.22
CA SER A 535 0.68 29.92 -10.92
C SER A 535 -0.25 30.18 -12.11
N THR A 536 -1.44 30.71 -11.83
CA THR A 536 -2.32 31.30 -12.84
C THR A 536 -1.92 32.74 -13.22
N ASP A 537 -1.09 33.39 -12.40
CA ASP A 537 -0.64 34.76 -12.59
C ASP A 537 0.82 34.80 -13.11
N LEU A 538 0.96 35.19 -14.37
CA LEU A 538 2.26 35.32 -15.02
C LEU A 538 3.11 36.43 -14.38
N VAL A 539 2.49 37.55 -14.01
CA VAL A 539 3.20 38.71 -13.47
C VAL A 539 3.76 38.36 -12.09
N HIS A 540 2.98 37.66 -11.27
CA HIS A 540 3.46 37.15 -9.97
C HIS A 540 4.72 36.28 -10.11
N LEU A 541 4.76 35.35 -11.08
CA LEU A 541 5.95 34.53 -11.31
C LEU A 541 7.15 35.33 -11.81
N GLN A 542 6.92 36.37 -12.61
CA GLN A 542 7.97 37.30 -13.06
C GLN A 542 8.51 38.13 -11.90
N ASP A 543 7.65 38.57 -10.98
CA ASP A 543 8.02 39.35 -9.80
C ASP A 543 8.78 38.54 -8.75
N LEU A 544 8.55 37.22 -8.67
CA LEU A 544 9.32 36.31 -7.80
C LEU A 544 10.83 36.42 -8.05
N ARG A 545 11.24 36.62 -9.31
CA ARG A 545 12.65 36.84 -9.67
C ARG A 545 13.28 37.99 -8.90
N HIS A 546 12.52 39.05 -8.63
CA HIS A 546 13.01 40.27 -7.97
C HIS A 546 12.96 40.18 -6.45
N THR A 547 12.18 39.26 -5.90
CA THR A 547 12.02 39.09 -4.45
C THR A 547 12.88 37.96 -3.87
N LEU A 548 13.34 37.03 -4.70
CA LEU A 548 14.22 35.94 -4.27
C LEU A 548 15.69 36.39 -4.15
N HIS A 549 16.19 36.43 -2.92
CA HIS A 549 17.59 36.77 -2.63
C HIS A 549 18.50 35.54 -2.78
N LEU A 550 18.96 35.31 -4.01
CA LEU A 550 19.81 34.16 -4.36
C LEU A 550 21.30 34.55 -4.45
N LYS A 551 22.18 33.68 -3.95
CA LYS A 551 23.64 33.80 -4.15
C LYS A 551 24.12 33.06 -5.39
N ALA A 552 23.57 31.88 -5.63
CA ALA A 552 23.93 31.02 -6.76
C ALA A 552 22.77 30.07 -7.10
N ILE A 553 22.76 29.62 -8.34
CA ILE A 553 21.89 28.55 -8.85
C ILE A 553 22.81 27.52 -9.49
N LEU A 554 22.71 26.28 -9.06
CA LEU A 554 23.55 25.17 -9.49
C LEU A 554 22.68 24.09 -10.12
N ALA A 555 23.20 23.38 -11.11
CA ALA A 555 22.56 22.14 -11.54
C ALA A 555 22.58 21.12 -10.38
N HIS A 556 21.61 20.22 -10.34
CA HIS A 556 21.50 19.21 -9.27
C HIS A 556 22.83 18.45 -9.03
N GLU A 557 23.52 18.00 -10.08
CA GLU A 557 24.79 17.28 -9.94
C GLU A 557 25.90 18.11 -9.28
N GLU A 558 26.01 19.40 -9.65
CA GLU A 558 26.99 20.30 -9.07
C GLU A 558 26.71 20.57 -7.60
N HIS A 559 25.42 20.64 -7.24
CA HIS A 559 24.98 20.75 -5.87
C HIS A 559 25.39 19.51 -5.06
N MET A 560 25.07 18.31 -5.56
CA MET A 560 25.43 17.03 -4.92
C MET A 560 26.95 16.87 -4.77
N ALA A 561 27.72 17.25 -5.79
CA ALA A 561 29.18 17.19 -5.76
C ALA A 561 29.80 18.13 -4.71
N LYS A 562 29.16 19.27 -4.43
CA LYS A 562 29.60 20.21 -3.37
C LYS A 562 29.20 19.75 -1.98
N GLN A 563 28.03 19.11 -1.83
CA GLN A 563 27.54 18.63 -0.54
C GLN A 563 28.25 17.36 -0.08
N TYR A 564 28.54 16.45 -1.02
CA TYR A 564 29.29 15.22 -0.79
C TYR A 564 30.57 15.22 -1.64
N PRO A 565 31.56 16.08 -1.32
CA PRO A 565 32.84 16.00 -1.97
C PRO A 565 33.43 14.64 -1.59
N GLY A 566 33.68 13.79 -2.59
CA GLY A 566 34.29 12.49 -2.37
C GLY A 566 35.59 12.60 -1.54
N LEU A 567 36.08 11.47 -1.03
CA LEU A 567 37.29 11.46 -0.21
C LEU A 567 38.45 12.19 -0.94
N PRO A 568 39.20 13.08 -0.25
CA PRO A 568 40.23 13.88 -0.88
C PRO A 568 41.23 13.02 -1.65
N PHE A 569 41.79 13.56 -2.74
CA PHE A 569 42.82 12.87 -3.52
C PHE A 569 43.98 12.35 -2.65
N LEU A 570 44.37 13.10 -1.60
CA LEU A 570 45.41 12.70 -0.64
C LEU A 570 45.06 11.43 0.14
N PHE A 571 43.78 11.18 0.43
CA PHE A 571 43.35 9.95 1.10
C PHE A 571 43.62 8.74 0.19
N TRP A 572 43.20 8.81 -1.07
CA TRP A 572 43.44 7.74 -2.05
C TRP A 572 44.92 7.53 -2.33
N PHE A 573 45.68 8.61 -2.41
CA PHE A 573 47.14 8.55 -2.53
C PHE A 573 47.79 7.84 -1.33
N SER A 574 47.34 8.15 -0.11
CA SER A 574 47.81 7.50 1.12
C SER A 574 47.49 6.00 1.14
N VAL A 575 46.25 5.61 0.77
CA VAL A 575 45.83 4.20 0.69
C VAL A 575 46.65 3.46 -0.36
N ALA A 576 46.83 4.02 -1.55
CA ALA A 576 47.64 3.42 -2.61
C ALA A 576 49.11 3.27 -2.19
N SER A 577 49.67 4.26 -1.50
CA SER A 577 51.03 4.23 -0.95
C SER A 577 51.19 3.14 0.10
N LEU A 578 50.25 3.03 1.05
CA LEU A 578 50.27 2.00 2.09
C LEU A 578 50.18 0.59 1.50
N ILE A 579 49.29 0.38 0.52
CA ILE A 579 49.18 -0.88 -0.21
C ILE A 579 50.52 -1.21 -0.88
N THR A 580 51.12 -0.25 -1.57
CA THR A 580 52.40 -0.44 -2.27
C THR A 580 53.52 -0.81 -1.29
N LEU A 581 53.67 -0.06 -0.19
CA LEU A 581 54.67 -0.33 0.84
C LEU A 581 54.49 -1.70 1.50
N PHE A 582 53.24 -2.08 1.77
CA PHE A 582 52.92 -3.40 2.32
C PHE A 582 53.33 -4.52 1.35
N HIS A 583 53.02 -4.39 0.06
CA HIS A 583 53.41 -5.38 -0.95
C HIS A 583 54.93 -5.46 -1.13
N LEU A 584 55.63 -4.32 -1.10
CA LEU A 584 57.10 -4.29 -1.12
C LEU A 584 57.70 -4.98 0.11
N PHE A 585 57.10 -4.80 1.28
CA PHE A 585 57.53 -5.48 2.50
C PHE A 585 57.27 -7.00 2.44
N LEU A 586 56.12 -7.41 1.91
CA LEU A 586 55.77 -8.81 1.69
C LEU A 586 56.75 -9.47 0.69
N PHE A 587 57.05 -8.79 -0.41
CA PHE A 587 58.02 -9.25 -1.39
C PHE A 587 59.41 -9.37 -0.75
N LYS A 588 59.84 -8.38 0.05
CA LYS A 588 61.10 -8.43 0.79
C LYS A 588 61.16 -9.61 1.77
N LEU A 589 60.07 -9.91 2.48
CA LEU A 589 59.99 -11.07 3.38
C LEU A 589 60.12 -12.38 2.61
N ILE A 590 59.34 -12.55 1.54
CA ILE A 590 59.40 -13.75 0.68
C ILE A 590 60.79 -13.90 0.06
N TYR A 591 61.36 -12.81 -0.47
CA TYR A 591 62.70 -12.81 -1.06
C TYR A 591 63.77 -13.18 -0.02
N ASN A 592 63.72 -12.63 1.19
CA ASN A 592 64.67 -12.99 2.24
C ASN A 592 64.52 -14.44 2.72
N GLU A 593 63.32 -15.01 2.67
CA GLU A 593 63.07 -16.39 3.12
C GLU A 593 63.42 -17.44 2.05
N TYR A 594 63.24 -17.13 0.76
CA TYR A 594 63.52 -18.05 -0.35
C TYR A 594 64.87 -17.81 -1.05
N CYS A 595 65.38 -16.57 -1.05
CA CYS A 595 66.59 -16.15 -1.76
C CYS A 595 67.63 -15.47 -0.85
N GLY A 596 67.37 -15.33 0.46
CA GLY A 596 68.31 -14.75 1.41
C GLY A 596 69.43 -15.72 1.83
N PRO A 597 70.52 -15.23 2.45
CA PRO A 597 71.67 -16.04 2.88
C PRO A 597 71.27 -16.93 4.06
N GLY A 598 70.65 -18.07 3.76
CA GLY A 598 70.07 -19.00 4.75
C GLY A 598 69.03 -19.98 4.18
N ALA A 599 68.58 -19.82 2.94
CA ALA A 599 67.61 -20.72 2.30
C ALA A 599 68.22 -22.11 2.02
N LYS A 600 67.72 -23.15 2.69
CA LYS A 600 68.13 -24.56 2.50
C LYS A 600 67.66 -25.07 1.13
N PRO A 601 68.54 -25.65 0.29
CA PRO A 601 68.14 -26.20 -1.00
C PRO A 601 67.40 -27.53 -0.80
N LEU A 602 66.08 -27.52 -0.99
CA LEU A 602 65.21 -28.71 -0.96
C LEU A 602 64.77 -29.12 -2.36
N PHE A 603 65.70 -29.22 -3.32
CA PHE A 603 65.43 -29.97 -4.55
C PHE A 603 66.66 -30.77 -4.99
N ARG A 604 66.67 -32.04 -4.54
CA ARG A 604 67.52 -33.13 -5.00
C ARG A 604 66.94 -33.64 -6.32
N SER A 605 67.51 -33.25 -7.45
CA SER A 605 67.20 -33.85 -8.76
C SER A 605 68.17 -34.98 -9.10
N LYS A 606 67.61 -35.93 -9.87
CA LYS A 606 68.07 -37.30 -10.11
C LYS A 606 69.35 -37.39 -10.94
N VAL A 607 70.08 -38.45 -10.62
CA VAL A 607 71.15 -39.10 -11.39
C VAL A 607 70.75 -39.32 -12.85
N THR A 608 71.66 -38.95 -13.76
CA THR A 608 71.80 -39.56 -15.09
C THR A 608 73.29 -39.86 -15.28
N VAL A 609 73.60 -41.14 -15.46
CA VAL A 609 74.91 -41.64 -15.90
C VAL A 609 74.81 -41.86 -17.41
N PRO A 610 75.82 -41.44 -18.20
CA PRO A 610 76.08 -42.06 -19.49
C PRO A 610 77.40 -42.85 -19.45
N ASP A 611 77.32 -44.08 -19.96
CA ASP A 611 78.45 -44.90 -20.37
C ASP A 611 79.14 -44.28 -21.59
N SER A 612 80.48 -44.20 -21.57
CA SER A 612 81.35 -44.80 -22.60
C SER A 612 82.85 -44.58 -22.32
N ALA A 613 83.59 -45.69 -22.42
CA ALA A 613 85.02 -45.88 -22.77
C ALA A 613 86.10 -45.65 -21.69
N HIS A 614 86.51 -46.71 -20.98
CA HIS A 614 87.57 -47.63 -21.42
C HIS A 614 87.51 -48.96 -20.68
#